data_AF-A0A401ULI9-F1
#
_entry.id   AF-A0A401ULI9-F1
#
_cell.length_a   1.000
_cell.length_b   1.000
_cell.length_c   1.000
_cell.angle_alpha   90.00
_cell.angle_beta   90.00
_cell.angle_gamma   90.00
#
_symmetry.space_group_name_H-M   'P 1'
#
loop_
_entity.id
_entity.type
_entity.pdbx_description
1 polymer ?
#
loop_
_entity_poly.entity_id
_entity_poly.type
_entity_poly.pdbx_seq_one_letter_code
_entity_poly.pdbx_strand_id
1 'polypeptide(L)' 'MEKTLLKSKIIMKLEENFQQVNNQAMEEFLWQIEHNGTPLIEKLECDFENDLVTFVYKADEEYENVVFIPPVG' A
#
# COMPACT_ATOMS: atom_id res chain seq x y z
N MET A 1 12.36 18.70 -12.36
CA MET A 1 10.93 18.35 -12.24
C MET A 1 10.76 17.73 -10.87
N GLU A 2 9.94 18.32 -10.00
CA GLU A 2 9.46 17.61 -8.81
C GLU A 2 8.80 16.32 -9.28
N LYS A 3 9.32 15.18 -8.82
CA LYS A 3 8.65 13.90 -9.03
C LYS A 3 7.52 13.84 -8.01
N THR A 4 6.30 14.17 -8.43
CA THR A 4 5.13 13.88 -7.62
C THR A 4 4.99 12.37 -7.55
N LEU A 5 5.26 11.79 -6.38
CA LEU A 5 5.07 10.36 -6.17
C LEU A 5 3.58 10.06 -6.25
N LEU A 6 3.20 9.17 -7.17
CA LEU A 6 1.84 8.64 -7.24
C LEU A 6 1.58 7.83 -5.97
N LYS A 7 0.49 8.16 -5.27
CA LYS A 7 0.09 7.49 -4.04
C LYS A 7 -1.05 6.52 -4.32
N SER A 8 -0.96 5.34 -3.73
CA SER A 8 -2.01 4.33 -3.78
C SER A 8 -3.35 4.91 -3.30
N LYS A 9 -4.43 4.68 -4.05
CA LYS A 9 -5.77 5.11 -3.64
C LYS A 9 -6.23 4.34 -2.41
N ILE A 10 -5.84 3.07 -2.31
CA ILE A 10 -6.06 2.25 -1.12
C ILE A 10 -5.40 2.86 0.11
N ILE A 11 -4.12 3.27 0.00
CA ILE A 11 -3.39 3.91 1.13
C ILE A 11 -3.97 5.29 1.45
N MET A 12 -4.32 6.10 0.44
CA MET A 12 -4.98 7.39 0.67
C MET A 12 -6.29 7.22 1.45
N LYS A 13 -7.13 6.26 1.05
CA LYS A 13 -8.38 5.96 1.74
C LYS A 13 -8.15 5.49 3.18
N LEU A 14 -7.11 4.69 3.41
CA LEU A 14 -6.73 4.24 4.76
C LEU A 14 -6.35 5.44 5.64
N GLU A 15 -5.55 6.37 5.13
CA GLU A 15 -5.16 7.60 5.85
C GLU A 15 -6.36 8.50 6.16
N GLU A 16 -7.26 8.70 5.20
CA GLU A 16 -8.51 9.44 5.39
C GLU A 16 -9.35 8.82 6.51
N ASN A 17 -9.46 7.50 6.54
CA ASN A 17 -10.20 6.78 7.57
C ASN A 17 -9.56 6.93 8.97
N PHE A 18 -8.23 6.99 9.07
CA PHE A 18 -7.55 7.24 10.34
C PHE A 18 -7.83 8.62 10.92
N GLN A 19 -7.94 9.64 10.05
CA GLN A 19 -8.27 11.00 10.48
C GLN A 19 -9.68 11.11 11.09
N GLN A 20 -10.56 10.14 10.82
CA GLN A 20 -11.94 10.12 11.30
C GLN A 20 -12.13 9.32 12.61
N VAL A 21 -11.06 8.94 13.31
CA VAL A 21 -11.09 8.12 14.56
C VAL A 21 -11.81 6.77 14.36
N ASN A 22 -11.69 6.20 13.16
CA ASN A 22 -12.29 4.92 12.84
C ASN A 22 -11.28 3.78 13.06
N ASN A 23 -11.20 3.27 14.30
CA ASN A 23 -10.29 2.17 14.66
C ASN A 23 -10.53 0.89 13.83
N GLN A 24 -11.74 0.70 13.29
CA GLN A 24 -12.09 -0.46 12.47
C GLN A 24 -11.38 -0.46 11.11
N ALA A 25 -11.00 0.71 10.59
CA ALA A 25 -10.38 0.82 9.28
C ALA A 25 -9.01 0.13 9.19
N MET A 26 -8.24 0.12 10.28
CA MET A 26 -6.97 -0.63 10.35
C MET A 26 -7.23 -2.13 10.32
N GLU A 27 -8.19 -2.60 11.11
CA GLU A 27 -8.51 -4.03 11.19
C GLU A 27 -9.01 -4.55 9.84
N GLU A 28 -9.87 -3.79 9.16
CA GLU A 28 -10.33 -4.12 7.81
C GLU A 28 -9.18 -4.14 6.79
N PHE A 29 -8.28 -3.16 6.84
CA PHE A 29 -7.12 -3.13 5.96
C PHE A 29 -6.19 -4.30 6.21
N LEU A 30 -5.85 -4.59 7.47
CA LEU A 30 -5.01 -5.73 7.84
C LEU A 30 -5.68 -7.05 7.43
N TRP A 31 -6.98 -7.20 7.65
CA TRP A 31 -7.73 -8.36 7.21
C TRP A 31 -7.64 -8.54 5.69
N GLN A 32 -7.77 -7.46 4.91
CA GLN A 32 -7.61 -7.53 3.45
C GLN A 32 -6.20 -7.93 3.02
N ILE A 33 -5.15 -7.40 3.66
CA ILE A 33 -3.76 -7.78 3.37
C ILE A 33 -3.50 -9.25 3.74
N GLU A 34 -4.02 -9.73 4.87
CA GLU A 34 -3.86 -11.12 5.29
C GLU A 34 -4.59 -12.11 4.37
N HIS A 35 -5.74 -11.72 3.80
CA HIS A 35 -6.54 -12.59 2.93
C HIS A 35 -6.13 -12.52 1.46
N ASN A 36 -5.78 -11.33 0.95
CA ASN A 36 -5.48 -11.12 -0.47
C ASN A 36 -3.98 -11.07 -0.76
N GLY A 37 -3.15 -10.91 0.27
CA GLY A 37 -1.70 -10.80 0.15
C GLY A 37 -1.22 -9.40 -0.23
N THR A 38 0.09 -9.33 -0.48
CA THR A 38 0.82 -8.15 -0.95
C THR A 38 1.70 -8.58 -2.14
N PRO A 39 1.96 -7.73 -3.15
CA PRO A 39 1.66 -6.30 -3.25
C PRO A 39 0.19 -5.97 -3.54
N LEU A 40 -0.21 -4.75 -3.18
CA LEU A 40 -1.42 -4.11 -3.72
C LEU A 40 -1.12 -3.67 -5.16
N ILE A 41 -2.01 -4.02 -6.09
CA ILE A 41 -1.88 -3.67 -7.51
C ILE A 41 -3.08 -2.81 -7.90
N GLU A 42 -2.82 -1.59 -8.35
CA GLU A 42 -3.83 -0.62 -8.74
C GLU A 42 -3.60 -0.13 -10.16
N LYS A 43 -4.68 -0.07 -10.95
CA LYS A 43 -4.64 0.54 -12.28
C LYS A 43 -4.49 2.04 -12.18
N LEU A 44 -3.63 2.60 -13.02
CA LEU A 44 -3.49 4.04 -13.16
C LEU A 44 -4.60 4.60 -14.06
N GLU A 45 -5.14 5.76 -13.69
CA GLU A 45 -6.07 6.45 -14.58
C GLU A 45 -5.31 6.94 -15.81
N CYS A 46 -5.81 6.60 -16.99
CA CYS A 46 -5.23 6.97 -18.29
C CYS A 46 -3.88 6.31 -18.65
N ASP A 47 -3.42 5.31 -17.90
CA ASP A 47 -2.29 4.45 -18.28
C ASP A 47 -2.75 2.98 -18.22
N PHE A 48 -2.72 2.32 -19.37
CA PHE A 48 -3.16 0.93 -19.52
C PHE A 48 -2.01 -0.06 -19.66
N GLU A 49 -0.77 0.45 -19.76
CA GLU A 49 0.43 -0.37 -19.92
C GLU A 49 1.11 -0.61 -18.57
N ASN A 50 0.87 0.26 -17.59
CA ASN A 50 1.50 0.18 -16.28
C ASN A 50 0.47 0.13 -15.14
N ASP A 51 0.80 -0.65 -14.11
CA ASP A 51 0.08 -0.69 -12.84
C ASP A 51 0.93 -0.07 -11.72
N LEU A 52 0.27 0.53 -10.73
CA LEU A 52 0.88 0.96 -9.48
C LEU A 52 0.96 -0.23 -8.52
N VAL A 53 2.19 -0.58 -8.14
CA VAL A 53 2.47 -1.69 -7.23
C VAL A 53 2.93 -1.15 -5.88
N THR A 54 2.19 -1.44 -4.82
CA THR A 54 2.50 -1.01 -3.44
C THR A 54 2.77 -2.22 -2.55
N PHE A 55 3.98 -2.29 -1.99
CA PHE A 55 4.36 -3.31 -1.02
C PHE A 55 4.01 -2.86 0.39
N VAL A 56 3.36 -3.75 1.14
CA VAL A 56 2.97 -3.50 2.52
C VAL A 56 3.72 -4.50 3.39
N TYR A 57 4.41 -3.98 4.40
CA TYR A 57 5.14 -4.78 5.37
C TYR A 57 4.56 -4.53 6.76
N LYS A 58 4.14 -5.59 7.43
CA LYS A 58 3.74 -5.57 8.84
C LYS A 58 4.94 -5.96 9.70
N ALA A 59 5.21 -5.15 10.70
CA ALA A 59 6.32 -5.31 11.61
C ALA A 59 5.81 -5.32 13.05
N ASP A 60 6.28 -6.27 13.86
CA ASP A 60 5.98 -6.31 15.30
C ASP A 60 6.92 -5.39 16.11
N GLU A 61 8.04 -4.98 15.51
CA GLU A 61 9.05 -4.09 16.08
C GLU A 61 9.41 -2.97 15.10
N GLU A 62 9.98 -1.89 15.58
CA GLU A 62 10.41 -0.77 14.73
C GLU A 62 11.69 -1.14 13.98
N TYR A 63 11.67 -1.00 12.65
CA TYR A 63 12.83 -1.25 11.79
C TYR A 63 13.29 0.04 11.12
N GLU A 64 14.60 0.27 11.09
CA GLU A 64 15.17 1.41 10.36
C GLU A 64 15.09 1.24 8.84
N ASN A 65 15.13 -0.01 8.34
CA ASN A 65 15.20 -0.31 6.92
C ASN A 65 14.42 -1.58 6.56
N VAL A 66 13.78 -1.56 5.38
CA VAL A 66 13.14 -2.73 4.76
C VAL A 66 13.77 -2.93 3.39
N VAL A 67 14.29 -4.13 3.13
CA VAL A 67 14.90 -4.49 1.84
C VAL A 67 13.96 -5.39 1.06
N PHE A 68 13.57 -4.95 -0.14
CA PHE A 68 12.78 -5.74 -1.08
C PHE A 68 13.67 -6.27 -2.21
N ILE A 69 13.70 -7.59 -2.40
CA ILE A 69 14.43 -8.26 -3.47
C ILE A 69 13.41 -9.02 -4.31
N PRO A 70 12.99 -8.50 -5.49
CA PRO A 70 12.13 -9.25 -6.37
C PRO A 70 12.90 -10.44 -6.97
N PRO A 71 12.23 -11.57 -7.28
CA PRO A 71 12.87 -12.61 -8.08
C PRO A 71 13.32 -12.01 -9.41
N VAL A 72 14.61 -12.13 -9.70
CA VAL A 72 15.16 -11.76 -11.00
C VAL A 72 14.78 -12.89 -11.96
N GLY A 73 14.02 -12.57 -13.00
CA GLY A 73 13.69 -13.50 -14.09
C GLY A 73 14.91 -13.91 -14.91
#